data_AF-A0A6J1QPX2-F1
#
_entry.id   AF-A0A6J1QPX2-F1
#
_cell.length_a   1.000
_cell.length_b   1.000
_cell.length_c   1.000
_cell.angle_alpha   90.00
_cell.angle_beta   90.00
_cell.angle_gamma   90.00
#
_symmetry.space_group_name_H-M   'P 1'
#
loop_
_entity.id
_entity.type
_entity.pdbx_description
1 polymer ?
#
loop_
_entity_poly.entity_id
_entity_poly.type
_entity_poly.pdbx_seq_one_letter_code
_entity_poly.pdbx_strand_id
1 'polypeptide(L)'
;MAHGRDRSLADSVKNMSPADIEDIQMKVYNCMLEEMPFLKALQEIVKYQGFDPKVMITLLLKSHERMNEHIRAHPEAIDVVSEEIKVNGKTESFEFNSNMSFTSDIEFICLTFLTRGETFKNISKKSITQCMKILKTKYNINTAKRRPGTSLDNKVVTIRRIAASFPIVTVGLFHKGYGKSIVDPTILFPNIDLPRAVYSPMIASAIPKSEDAPLAILLAIAVKTDDILHQTDARSNLQTQLRGLKVQIYHSNAETESVKIESCISWGLLVMAADGKHTYINAIVDSRQRAKEIIKELRPTDPALNNILSQI
;
A
#
# COMPACT_ATOMS: atom_id res chain seq x y z
N MET A 1 -42.38 -5.09 26.11
CA MET A 1 -42.37 -6.49 25.62
C MET A 1 -40.94 -7.00 25.80
N ALA A 2 -40.71 -7.76 26.85
CA ALA A 2 -39.38 -8.11 27.34
C ALA A 2 -38.83 -9.35 26.62
N HIS A 3 -37.51 -9.34 26.41
CA HIS A 3 -36.69 -10.41 25.86
C HIS A 3 -36.91 -11.76 26.57
N GLY A 4 -37.72 -12.61 25.96
CA GLY A 4 -37.80 -14.03 26.28
C GLY A 4 -37.18 -14.84 25.16
N ARG A 5 -35.87 -15.11 25.25
CA ARG A 5 -35.14 -16.20 24.56
C ARG A 5 -33.62 -16.04 24.83
N ASP A 6 -33.16 -16.69 25.90
CA ASP A 6 -31.75 -17.13 26.03
C ASP A 6 -31.53 -18.07 27.23
N ARG A 7 -32.47 -18.13 28.20
CA ARG A 7 -32.41 -19.13 29.28
C ARG A 7 -32.53 -20.58 28.80
N SER A 8 -33.09 -20.81 27.61
CA SER A 8 -33.33 -22.15 27.07
C SER A 8 -32.04 -22.90 26.69
N LEU A 9 -31.02 -22.23 26.14
CA LEU A 9 -29.77 -22.90 25.77
C LEU A 9 -28.91 -23.21 26.99
N ALA A 10 -28.79 -22.27 27.92
CA ALA A 10 -27.97 -22.45 29.12
C ALA A 10 -28.48 -23.58 30.01
N ASP A 11 -29.81 -23.75 30.14
CA ASP A 11 -30.39 -24.85 30.93
C ASP A 11 -30.39 -26.19 30.17
N SER A 12 -30.34 -26.17 28.83
CA SER A 12 -30.14 -27.38 28.02
C SER A 12 -28.71 -27.92 28.16
N VAL A 13 -27.71 -27.04 28.28
CA VAL A 13 -26.30 -27.42 28.46
C VAL A 13 -26.04 -28.05 29.83
N LYS A 14 -26.73 -27.59 30.89
CA LYS A 14 -26.58 -28.16 32.25
C LYS A 14 -27.02 -29.62 32.37
N ASN A 15 -27.89 -30.08 31.48
CA ASN A 15 -28.46 -31.43 31.49
C ASN A 15 -27.85 -32.35 30.42
N MET A 16 -26.80 -31.90 29.73
CA MET A 16 -26.11 -32.73 28.76
C MET A 16 -25.34 -33.85 29.45
N SER A 17 -25.55 -35.08 28.98
CA SER A 17 -24.72 -36.20 29.42
C SER A 17 -23.32 -36.09 28.82
N PRO A 18 -22.31 -36.76 29.41
CA PRO A 18 -20.97 -36.86 28.82
C PRO A 18 -20.99 -37.35 27.36
N ALA A 19 -21.92 -38.25 27.02
CA ALA A 19 -22.08 -38.77 25.66
C ALA A 19 -22.60 -37.70 24.68
N ASP A 20 -23.49 -36.82 25.12
CA ASP A 20 -23.98 -35.70 24.29
C ASP A 20 -22.86 -34.69 24.01
N ILE A 21 -21.98 -34.47 25.00
CA ILE A 21 -20.81 -33.59 24.84
C ILE A 21 -19.83 -34.20 23.84
N GLU A 22 -19.55 -35.50 23.95
CA GLU A 22 -18.66 -36.24 23.04
C GLU A 22 -19.20 -36.24 21.60
N ASP A 23 -20.50 -36.49 21.41
CA ASP A 23 -21.15 -36.42 20.10
C ASP A 23 -21.08 -35.02 19.47
N ILE A 24 -21.31 -33.96 20.25
CA ILE A 24 -21.14 -32.58 19.77
C ILE A 24 -19.68 -32.29 19.41
N GLN A 25 -18.72 -32.70 20.24
CA GLN A 25 -17.29 -32.52 19.96
C GLN A 25 -16.88 -33.24 18.68
N MET A 26 -17.36 -34.47 18.48
CA MET A 26 -17.11 -35.23 17.26
C MET A 26 -17.76 -34.61 16.02
N LYS A 27 -18.98 -34.05 16.15
CA LYS A 27 -19.63 -33.30 15.06
C LYS A 27 -18.84 -32.04 14.69
N VAL A 28 -18.37 -31.28 15.68
CA VAL A 28 -17.51 -30.10 15.44
C VAL A 28 -16.18 -30.52 14.80
N TYR A 29 -15.55 -31.58 15.31
CA TYR A 29 -14.29 -32.10 14.77
C TYR A 29 -14.43 -32.58 13.32
N ASN A 30 -15.49 -33.33 13.00
CA ASN A 30 -15.77 -33.79 11.64
C ASN A 30 -16.06 -32.62 10.70
N CYS A 31 -16.82 -31.61 11.15
CA CYS A 31 -16.99 -30.35 10.41
C CYS A 31 -15.65 -29.63 10.15
N MET A 32 -14.71 -29.67 11.10
CA MET A 32 -13.38 -29.08 10.93
C MET A 32 -12.44 -29.88 10.01
N LEU A 33 -12.66 -31.19 9.87
CA LEU A 33 -11.89 -32.08 8.98
C LEU A 33 -12.30 -31.92 7.51
N GLU A 34 -13.53 -31.52 7.24
CA GLU A 34 -13.91 -31.07 5.90
C GLU A 34 -13.18 -29.75 5.60
N GLU A 35 -12.45 -29.67 4.47
CA GLU A 35 -11.75 -28.45 4.08
C GLU A 35 -12.75 -27.30 3.87
N MET A 36 -13.08 -26.56 4.93
CA MET A 36 -14.03 -25.46 4.83
C MET A 36 -13.38 -24.29 4.06
N PRO A 37 -13.88 -23.93 2.87
CA PRO A 37 -13.40 -22.73 2.15
C PRO A 37 -13.53 -21.48 3.01
N PHE A 38 -14.51 -21.45 3.92
CA PHE A 38 -14.69 -20.43 4.94
C PHE A 38 -13.52 -20.31 5.92
N LEU A 39 -13.00 -21.42 6.47
CA LEU A 39 -11.86 -21.37 7.41
C LEU A 39 -10.56 -20.98 6.69
N LYS A 40 -10.35 -21.40 5.43
CA LYS A 40 -9.25 -20.88 4.61
C LYS A 40 -9.42 -19.38 4.35
N ALA A 41 -10.61 -18.91 4.00
CA ALA A 41 -10.88 -17.47 3.82
C ALA A 41 -10.70 -16.67 5.13
N LEU A 42 -11.20 -17.18 6.26
CA LEU A 42 -11.05 -16.57 7.57
C LEU A 42 -9.58 -16.56 8.01
N GLN A 43 -8.87 -17.66 7.80
CA GLN A 43 -7.43 -17.75 8.06
C GLN A 43 -6.67 -16.76 7.19
N GLU A 44 -7.05 -16.55 5.93
CA GLU A 44 -6.42 -15.54 5.05
C GLU A 44 -6.79 -14.08 5.41
N ILE A 45 -7.98 -13.84 5.96
CA ILE A 45 -8.40 -12.55 6.54
C ILE A 45 -7.61 -12.26 7.84
N VAL A 46 -7.48 -13.26 8.72
CA VAL A 46 -6.75 -13.16 9.99
C VAL A 46 -5.23 -13.16 9.77
N LYS A 47 -4.74 -13.80 8.70
CA LYS A 47 -3.33 -13.78 8.25
C LYS A 47 -2.91 -12.48 7.59
N TYR A 48 -3.81 -11.52 7.30
CA TYR A 48 -3.36 -10.21 6.81
C TYR A 48 -2.65 -9.44 7.92
N GLN A 49 -1.41 -9.84 8.20
CA GLN A 49 -0.42 -9.22 9.05
C GLN A 49 0.29 -8.09 8.28
N GLY A 50 -0.50 -7.24 7.64
CA GLY A 50 -0.01 -5.99 7.09
C GLY A 50 0.26 -4.97 8.19
N PHE A 51 0.17 -3.70 7.83
CA PHE A 51 0.01 -2.62 8.80
C PHE A 51 -1.34 -1.95 8.55
N ASP A 52 -1.90 -1.31 9.58
CA ASP A 52 -3.13 -0.54 9.45
C ASP A 52 -2.78 0.94 9.21
N PRO A 53 -3.13 1.52 8.04
CA PRO A 53 -2.93 2.92 7.73
C PRO A 53 -3.44 3.88 8.81
N LYS A 54 -4.60 3.61 9.42
CA LYS A 54 -5.21 4.49 10.43
C LYS A 54 -4.41 4.48 11.73
N VAL A 55 -3.95 3.31 12.15
CA VAL A 55 -3.06 3.17 13.30
C VAL A 55 -1.75 3.90 13.05
N MET A 56 -1.17 3.75 11.87
CA MET A 56 0.06 4.44 11.48
C MET A 56 -0.12 5.96 11.49
N ILE A 57 -1.18 6.50 10.86
CA ILE A 57 -1.49 7.94 10.87
C ILE A 57 -1.65 8.46 12.29
N THR A 58 -2.36 7.71 13.16
CA THR A 58 -2.53 8.06 14.57
C THR A 58 -1.19 8.11 15.31
N LEU A 59 -0.28 7.17 15.05
CA LEU A 59 1.07 7.18 15.63
C LEU A 59 1.86 8.41 15.17
N LEU A 60 1.79 8.74 13.88
CA LEU A 60 2.50 9.88 13.32
C LEU A 60 1.97 11.21 13.88
N LEU A 61 0.66 11.39 13.98
CA LEU A 61 0.05 12.58 14.57
C LEU A 61 0.47 12.76 16.03
N LYS A 62 0.39 11.70 16.85
CA LYS A 62 0.84 11.74 18.24
C LYS A 62 2.32 12.08 18.36
N SER A 63 3.16 11.54 17.49
CA SER A 63 4.58 11.88 17.42
C SER A 63 4.81 13.36 17.08
N HIS A 64 4.05 13.88 16.11
CA HIS A 64 4.10 15.28 15.70
C HIS A 64 3.67 16.22 16.82
N GLU A 65 2.54 15.95 17.49
CA GLU A 65 2.04 16.72 18.63
C GLU A 65 3.05 16.77 19.78
N ARG A 66 3.62 15.62 20.16
CA ARG A 66 4.66 15.55 21.21
C ARG A 66 5.90 16.37 20.86
N MET A 67 6.34 16.35 19.61
CA MET A 67 7.49 17.15 19.18
C MET A 67 7.16 18.64 19.27
N ASN A 68 5.98 19.06 18.82
CA ASN A 68 5.56 20.46 18.89
C ASN A 68 5.36 20.93 20.35
N GLU A 69 4.89 20.06 21.25
CA GLU A 69 4.87 20.33 22.70
C GLU A 69 6.28 20.50 23.26
N HIS A 70 7.20 19.61 22.89
CA HIS A 70 8.59 19.69 23.31
C HIS A 70 9.26 20.99 22.85
N ILE A 71 9.10 21.36 21.57
CA ILE A 71 9.62 22.60 20.99
C ILE A 71 8.98 23.84 21.62
N ARG A 72 7.68 23.82 21.92
CA ARG A 72 7.03 24.94 22.64
C ARG A 72 7.60 25.14 24.05
N ALA A 73 7.95 24.05 24.73
CA ALA A 73 8.58 24.11 26.04
C ALA A 73 10.09 24.44 25.97
N HIS A 74 10.75 24.08 24.86
CA HIS A 74 12.20 24.22 24.63
C HIS A 74 12.46 24.73 23.20
N PRO A 75 12.30 26.04 22.92
CA PRO A 75 12.47 26.59 21.58
C PRO A 75 13.87 26.34 20.98
N GLU A 76 14.88 26.15 21.82
CA GLU A 76 16.24 25.77 21.44
C GLU A 76 16.37 24.35 20.85
N ALA A 77 15.35 23.51 21.02
CA ALA A 77 15.29 22.17 20.44
C ALA A 77 14.90 22.16 18.94
N ILE A 78 14.75 23.34 18.32
CA ILE A 78 14.49 23.44 16.89
C ILE A 78 15.79 23.13 16.13
N ASP A 79 15.84 21.94 15.53
CA ASP A 79 16.85 21.61 14.54
C ASP A 79 16.48 22.26 13.20
N VAL A 80 17.40 23.03 12.61
CA VAL A 80 17.24 23.68 11.31
C VAL A 80 18.29 23.18 10.34
N VAL A 81 17.86 22.88 9.11
CA VAL A 81 18.70 22.53 7.96
C VAL A 81 18.42 23.56 6.87
N SER A 82 19.42 24.34 6.52
CA SER A 82 19.34 25.30 5.42
C SER A 82 20.39 24.93 4.38
N GLU A 83 19.96 24.70 3.14
CA GLU A 83 20.82 24.35 2.01
C GLU A 83 20.56 25.27 0.82
N GLU A 84 21.61 25.68 0.12
CA GLU A 84 21.51 26.27 -1.21
C GLU A 84 21.57 25.16 -2.26
N ILE A 85 20.53 25.08 -3.10
CA ILE A 85 20.43 24.11 -4.18
C ILE A 85 20.44 24.82 -5.53
N LYS A 86 21.13 24.25 -6.51
CA LYS A 86 21.07 24.74 -7.89
C LYS A 86 20.00 23.96 -8.66
N VAL A 87 18.92 24.65 -9.04
CA VAL A 87 17.81 24.09 -9.83
C VAL A 87 17.77 24.83 -11.16
N ASN A 88 17.97 24.11 -12.27
CA ASN A 88 17.96 24.68 -13.63
C ASN A 88 18.86 25.92 -13.80
N GLY A 89 20.04 25.90 -13.15
CA GLY A 89 21.00 27.01 -13.19
C GLY A 89 20.70 28.19 -12.24
N LYS A 90 19.57 28.18 -11.54
CA LYS A 90 19.24 29.15 -10.49
C LYS A 90 19.61 28.59 -9.12
N THR A 91 20.19 29.42 -8.27
CA THR A 91 20.40 29.09 -6.85
C THR A 91 19.10 29.38 -6.11
N GLU A 92 18.56 28.37 -5.44
CA GLU A 92 17.41 28.47 -4.55
C GLU A 92 17.84 28.03 -3.15
N SER A 93 17.30 28.67 -2.12
CA SER A 93 17.51 28.27 -0.73
C SER A 93 16.36 27.37 -0.28
N PHE A 94 16.70 26.27 0.36
CA PHE A 94 15.78 25.36 1.00
C PHE A 94 16.02 25.39 2.51
N GLU A 95 14.95 25.54 3.29
CA GLU A 95 14.99 25.43 4.74
C GLU A 95 14.01 24.34 5.21
N PHE A 96 14.48 23.50 6.12
CA PHE A 96 13.70 22.46 6.77
C PHE A 96 14.00 22.45 8.26
N ASN A 97 12.98 22.32 9.10
CA ASN A 97 13.18 22.28 10.54
C ASN A 97 12.26 21.28 11.26
N SER A 98 12.55 21.02 12.53
CA SER A 98 11.77 20.07 13.35
C SER A 98 10.34 20.55 13.65
N ASN A 99 10.04 21.83 13.48
CA ASN A 99 8.73 22.46 13.73
C ASN A 99 7.87 22.63 12.46
N MET A 100 8.26 22.01 11.34
CA MET A 100 7.47 22.00 10.11
C MET A 100 6.08 21.38 10.33
N SER A 101 5.11 21.79 9.50
CA SER A 101 3.74 21.27 9.56
C SER A 101 3.70 19.76 9.28
N PHE A 102 2.69 19.07 9.83
CA PHE A 102 2.51 17.64 9.62
C PHE A 102 2.43 17.30 8.13
N THR A 103 1.69 18.09 7.36
CA THR A 103 1.54 17.89 5.91
C THR A 103 2.89 17.98 5.19
N SER A 104 3.70 19.00 5.49
CA SER A 104 5.02 19.17 4.88
C SER A 104 5.96 18.01 5.20
N ASP A 105 5.91 17.49 6.44
CA ASP A 105 6.68 16.33 6.84
C ASP A 105 6.27 15.08 6.05
N ILE A 106 4.96 14.83 5.93
CA ILE A 106 4.43 13.69 5.16
C ILE A 106 4.79 13.80 3.68
N GLU A 107 4.62 14.96 3.06
CA GLU A 107 5.00 15.21 1.67
C GLU A 107 6.48 14.93 1.44
N PHE A 108 7.35 15.40 2.34
CA PHE A 108 8.79 15.16 2.26
C PHE A 108 9.14 13.67 2.38
N ILE A 109 8.49 12.93 3.29
CA ILE A 109 8.70 11.49 3.47
C ILE A 109 8.23 10.73 2.23
N CYS A 110 7.05 11.05 1.70
CA CYS A 110 6.51 10.45 0.47
C CYS A 110 7.43 10.74 -0.74
N LEU A 111 7.91 11.98 -0.89
CA LEU A 111 8.86 12.36 -1.92
C LEU A 111 10.19 11.58 -1.79
N THR A 112 10.69 11.44 -0.57
CA THR A 112 11.90 10.66 -0.28
C THR A 112 11.71 9.20 -0.67
N PHE A 113 10.56 8.62 -0.35
CA PHE A 113 10.20 7.26 -0.77
C PHE A 113 10.22 7.10 -2.29
N LEU A 114 9.60 8.02 -3.04
CA LEU A 114 9.52 7.95 -4.49
C LEU A 114 10.87 8.12 -5.21
N THR A 115 11.79 8.87 -4.60
CA THR A 115 13.08 9.22 -5.23
C THR A 115 14.22 8.32 -4.80
N ARG A 116 14.14 7.73 -3.60
CA ARG A 116 15.24 6.96 -2.97
C ARG A 116 14.84 5.59 -2.45
N GLY A 117 13.55 5.26 -2.43
CA GLY A 117 13.01 4.05 -1.83
C GLY A 117 13.06 4.09 -0.30
N GLU A 118 13.04 2.91 0.34
CA GLU A 118 12.95 2.78 1.80
C GLU A 118 14.31 2.60 2.52
N THR A 119 15.39 2.37 1.76
CA THR A 119 16.70 2.06 2.34
C THR A 119 17.40 3.32 2.84
N PHE A 120 17.48 3.49 4.15
CA PHE A 120 18.13 4.67 4.76
C PHE A 120 19.60 4.85 4.35
N LYS A 121 20.34 3.76 4.08
CA LYS A 121 21.72 3.84 3.54
C LYS A 121 21.78 4.57 2.18
N ASN A 122 20.74 4.49 1.37
CA ASN A 122 20.69 5.18 0.07
C ASN A 122 20.32 6.65 0.24
N ILE A 123 19.42 6.93 1.19
CA ILE A 123 19.04 8.29 1.60
C ILE A 123 20.24 9.02 2.21
N SER A 124 21.00 8.36 3.08
CA SER A 124 22.10 8.94 3.87
C SER A 124 23.33 9.33 3.05
N LYS A 125 23.37 9.03 1.76
CA LYS A 125 24.49 9.33 0.85
C LYS A 125 24.31 10.66 0.11
N LYS A 126 23.27 11.45 0.43
CA LYS A 126 22.86 12.67 -0.32
C LYS A 126 22.45 13.79 0.64
N SER A 127 22.29 15.01 0.10
CA SER A 127 22.07 16.25 0.86
C SER A 127 20.84 16.22 1.78
N ILE A 128 19.82 15.41 1.47
CA ILE A 128 18.61 15.26 2.32
C ILE A 128 18.82 14.50 3.65
N THR A 129 20.04 14.06 3.96
CA THR A 129 20.32 13.20 5.12
C THR A 129 19.94 13.85 6.45
N GLN A 130 20.18 15.15 6.61
CA GLN A 130 19.90 15.85 7.86
C GLN A 130 18.39 16.00 8.08
N CYS A 131 17.63 16.39 7.04
CA CYS A 131 16.17 16.42 7.08
C CYS A 131 15.59 15.06 7.50
N MET A 132 16.10 13.98 6.91
CA MET A 132 15.65 12.63 7.26
C MET A 132 16.08 12.17 8.65
N LYS A 133 17.15 12.73 9.24
CA LYS A 133 17.49 12.50 10.64
C LYS A 133 16.49 13.19 11.58
N ILE A 134 16.11 14.44 11.29
CA ILE A 134 15.07 15.16 12.03
C ILE A 134 13.77 14.36 12.00
N LEU A 135 13.30 13.97 10.81
CA LEU A 135 12.07 13.19 10.64
C LEU A 135 12.15 11.81 11.29
N LYS A 136 13.32 11.16 11.23
CA LYS A 136 13.55 9.88 11.91
C LYS A 136 13.34 10.02 13.42
N THR A 137 13.89 11.06 14.04
CA THR A 137 13.72 11.34 15.46
C THR A 137 12.27 11.70 15.78
N LYS A 138 11.68 12.65 15.03
CA LYS A 138 10.30 13.13 15.22
C LYS A 138 9.27 12.00 15.18
N TYR A 139 9.38 11.11 14.20
CA TYR A 139 8.40 10.04 13.94
C TYR A 139 8.86 8.64 14.39
N ASN A 140 10.01 8.52 15.05
CA ASN A 140 10.63 7.24 15.43
C ASN A 140 10.72 6.25 14.25
N ILE A 141 11.21 6.73 13.10
CA ILE A 141 11.28 5.92 11.88
C ILE A 141 12.33 4.82 12.05
N ASN A 142 11.88 3.57 11.94
CA ASN A 142 12.75 2.42 11.97
C ASN A 142 13.52 2.27 10.65
N THR A 143 14.85 2.36 10.74
CA THR A 143 15.77 2.25 9.60
C THR A 143 16.65 1.00 9.66
N ALA A 144 16.36 0.07 10.57
CA ALA A 144 17.14 -1.15 10.71
C ALA A 144 16.99 -2.02 9.46
N LYS A 145 18.11 -2.52 8.92
CA LYS A 145 18.07 -3.54 7.87
C LYS A 145 17.46 -4.82 8.43
N ARG A 146 16.54 -5.42 7.70
CA ARG A 146 15.87 -6.66 8.10
C ARG A 146 16.07 -7.74 7.05
N ARG A 147 16.03 -8.99 7.50
CA ARG A 147 16.06 -10.15 6.60
C ARG A 147 14.71 -10.25 5.87
N PRO A 148 14.71 -10.58 4.58
CA PRO A 148 13.48 -10.89 3.85
C PRO A 148 12.63 -11.93 4.60
N GLY A 149 11.30 -11.79 4.54
CA GLY A 149 10.36 -12.70 5.20
C GLY A 149 10.12 -12.45 6.70
N THR A 150 10.82 -11.48 7.32
CA THR A 150 10.56 -11.13 8.73
C THR A 150 9.29 -10.27 8.84
N SER A 151 8.29 -10.74 9.58
CA SER A 151 7.09 -9.94 9.86
C SER A 151 7.42 -8.72 10.73
N LEU A 152 6.73 -7.63 10.46
CA LEU A 152 6.88 -6.37 11.17
C LEU A 152 5.65 -6.16 12.05
N ASP A 153 5.87 -5.93 13.35
CA ASP A 153 4.81 -5.46 14.25
C ASP A 153 4.11 -4.24 13.63
N ASN A 154 2.78 -4.18 13.74
CA ASN A 154 1.95 -3.18 13.07
C ASN A 154 2.27 -1.73 13.48
N LYS A 155 2.89 -1.51 14.65
CA LYS A 155 3.29 -0.18 15.16
C LYS A 155 4.67 0.27 14.69
N VAL A 156 5.44 -0.58 14.00
CA VAL A 156 6.75 -0.18 13.50
C VAL A 156 6.57 0.83 12.36
N VAL A 157 7.04 2.05 12.61
CA VAL A 157 7.05 3.15 11.63
C VAL A 157 8.21 2.95 10.65
N THR A 158 7.91 2.91 9.35
CA THR A 158 8.93 2.88 8.28
C THR A 158 8.52 3.85 7.18
N ILE A 159 9.49 4.33 6.38
CA ILE A 159 9.23 5.25 5.26
C ILE A 159 8.15 4.68 4.32
N ARG A 160 8.25 3.40 3.97
CA ARG A 160 7.28 2.72 3.09
C ARG A 160 5.88 2.67 3.71
N ARG A 161 5.77 2.40 5.02
CA ARG A 161 4.46 2.38 5.71
C ARG A 161 3.84 3.76 5.81
N ILE A 162 4.66 4.80 6.00
CA ILE A 162 4.19 6.19 5.93
C ILE A 162 3.65 6.49 4.53
N ALA A 163 4.41 6.22 3.46
CA ALA A 163 3.95 6.45 2.09
C ALA A 163 2.68 5.65 1.76
N ALA A 164 2.58 4.40 2.21
CA ALA A 164 1.40 3.56 2.03
C ALA A 164 0.19 3.99 2.89
N SER A 165 0.40 4.75 3.97
CA SER A 165 -0.68 5.41 4.71
C SER A 165 -1.28 6.61 3.98
N PHE A 166 -0.53 7.23 3.08
CA PHE A 166 -0.94 8.39 2.30
C PHE A 166 -0.81 8.11 0.79
N PRO A 167 -1.56 7.13 0.27
CA PRO A 167 -1.39 6.69 -1.11
C PRO A 167 -1.74 7.78 -2.12
N ILE A 168 -2.73 8.63 -1.85
CA ILE A 168 -3.13 9.73 -2.75
C ILE A 168 -2.03 10.79 -2.85
N VAL A 169 -1.40 11.16 -1.72
CA VAL A 169 -0.25 12.08 -1.70
C VAL A 169 0.91 11.48 -2.49
N THR A 170 1.23 10.20 -2.23
CA THR A 170 2.33 9.51 -2.91
C THR A 170 2.10 9.42 -4.42
N VAL A 171 0.90 9.03 -4.87
CA VAL A 171 0.56 8.95 -6.29
C VAL A 171 0.51 10.33 -6.93
N GLY A 172 -0.05 11.33 -6.26
CA GLY A 172 -0.11 12.71 -6.74
C GLY A 172 1.29 13.32 -6.97
N LEU A 173 2.22 13.13 -6.03
CA LEU A 173 3.62 13.55 -6.20
C LEU A 173 4.28 12.82 -7.37
N PHE A 174 4.04 11.52 -7.51
CA PHE A 174 4.58 10.75 -8.63
C PHE A 174 4.04 11.21 -9.98
N HIS A 175 2.73 11.44 -10.07
CA HIS A 175 2.03 11.92 -11.26
C HIS A 175 2.55 13.31 -11.70
N LYS A 176 2.82 14.20 -10.74
CA LYS A 176 3.46 15.52 -10.99
C LYS A 176 4.92 15.44 -11.44
N GLY A 177 5.53 14.26 -11.50
CA GLY A 177 6.88 14.06 -12.01
C GLY A 177 7.99 14.04 -10.96
N TYR A 178 7.65 14.12 -9.66
CA TYR A 178 8.66 14.17 -8.60
C TYR A 178 9.33 12.82 -8.28
N GLY A 179 8.72 11.69 -8.66
CA GLY A 179 9.28 10.36 -8.55
C GLY A 179 9.84 9.82 -9.87
N LYS A 180 10.65 8.77 -9.83
CA LYS A 180 11.08 8.04 -11.05
C LYS A 180 10.42 6.67 -11.09
N SER A 181 9.86 6.30 -12.25
CA SER A 181 9.41 4.93 -12.46
C SER A 181 10.62 3.99 -12.51
N ILE A 182 10.49 2.81 -11.92
CA ILE A 182 11.49 1.74 -12.06
C ILE A 182 11.44 1.17 -13.48
N VAL A 183 10.25 1.17 -14.08
CA VAL A 183 10.00 0.65 -15.42
C VAL A 183 9.76 1.80 -16.39
N ASP A 184 10.40 1.76 -17.55
CA ASP A 184 10.11 2.69 -18.64
C ASP A 184 8.70 2.40 -19.21
N PRO A 185 7.75 3.36 -19.15
CA PRO A 185 6.43 3.23 -19.75
C PRO A 185 6.45 2.81 -21.21
N THR A 186 7.41 3.32 -21.99
CA THR A 186 7.49 3.11 -23.45
C THR A 186 7.86 1.66 -23.80
N ILE A 187 8.54 0.96 -22.88
CA ILE A 187 8.91 -0.46 -23.03
C ILE A 187 7.70 -1.36 -22.77
N LEU A 188 6.84 -1.02 -21.81
CA LEU A 188 5.67 -1.83 -21.50
C LEU A 188 4.56 -1.61 -22.54
N PHE A 189 4.22 -0.35 -22.80
CA PHE A 189 3.07 0.03 -23.61
C PHE A 189 3.51 0.94 -24.76
N PRO A 190 4.16 0.38 -25.79
CA PRO A 190 4.60 1.18 -26.93
C PRO A 190 3.38 1.79 -27.63
N ASN A 191 3.47 3.07 -27.97
CA ASN A 191 2.42 3.85 -28.64
C ASN A 191 1.12 4.05 -27.85
N ILE A 192 1.10 3.75 -26.55
CA ILE A 192 -0.04 4.07 -25.67
C ILE A 192 0.44 5.02 -24.58
N ASP A 193 -0.15 6.21 -24.54
CA ASP A 193 0.13 7.18 -23.48
C ASP A 193 -0.75 6.87 -22.26
N LEU A 194 -0.21 6.10 -21.32
CA LEU A 194 -0.86 5.85 -20.04
C LEU A 194 -0.53 6.96 -19.04
N PRO A 195 -1.51 7.45 -18.27
CA PRO A 195 -1.24 8.46 -17.26
C PRO A 195 -0.18 8.00 -16.26
N ARG A 196 0.77 8.89 -15.97
CA ARG A 196 1.93 8.60 -15.12
C ARG A 196 1.55 7.98 -13.76
N ALA A 197 0.38 8.32 -13.23
CA ALA A 197 -0.12 7.81 -11.95
C ALA A 197 -0.17 6.26 -11.90
N VAL A 198 -0.44 5.58 -13.02
CA VAL A 198 -0.50 4.11 -13.11
C VAL A 198 0.82 3.44 -12.72
N TYR A 199 1.95 4.11 -12.95
CA TYR A 199 3.27 3.59 -12.65
C TYR A 199 3.72 3.88 -11.21
N SER A 200 2.90 4.56 -10.41
CA SER A 200 3.21 4.83 -9.01
C SER A 200 3.18 3.54 -8.18
N PRO A 201 4.16 3.31 -7.29
CA PRO A 201 4.20 2.13 -6.43
C PRO A 201 3.02 2.01 -5.44
N MET A 202 2.23 3.07 -5.26
CA MET A 202 1.07 3.09 -4.34
C MET A 202 -0.28 3.16 -5.07
N ILE A 203 -0.30 3.07 -6.40
CA ILE A 203 -1.54 3.26 -7.18
C ILE A 203 -2.65 2.28 -6.81
N ALA A 204 -2.29 1.02 -6.51
CA ALA A 204 -3.28 0.00 -6.17
C ALA A 204 -4.09 0.35 -4.91
N SER A 205 -3.52 1.12 -3.98
CA SER A 205 -4.24 1.61 -2.79
C SER A 205 -5.00 2.92 -3.02
N ALA A 206 -4.80 3.58 -4.16
CA ALA A 206 -5.37 4.89 -4.51
C ALA A 206 -6.49 4.81 -5.56
N ILE A 207 -6.70 3.66 -6.21
CA ILE A 207 -7.79 3.48 -7.18
C ILE A 207 -9.07 2.99 -6.48
N PRO A 208 -10.26 3.40 -6.97
CA PRO A 208 -11.52 2.94 -6.40
C PRO A 208 -11.75 1.46 -6.66
N LYS A 209 -12.59 0.87 -5.82
CA LYS A 209 -13.02 -0.53 -5.96
C LYS A 209 -13.91 -0.66 -7.18
N SER A 210 -13.46 -1.45 -8.15
CA SER A 210 -14.22 -1.75 -9.36
C SER A 210 -13.91 -3.16 -9.84
N GLU A 211 -14.88 -3.82 -10.48
CA GLU A 211 -14.68 -5.08 -11.19
C GLU A 211 -13.75 -4.88 -12.40
N ASP A 212 -13.81 -3.70 -13.02
CA ASP A 212 -12.98 -3.31 -14.16
C ASP A 212 -11.67 -2.62 -13.75
N ALA A 213 -11.21 -2.84 -12.51
CA ALA A 213 -9.93 -2.32 -12.07
C ALA A 213 -8.80 -2.77 -13.03
N PRO A 214 -7.77 -1.94 -13.30
CA PRO A 214 -6.72 -2.21 -14.27
C PRO A 214 -5.70 -3.26 -13.80
N LEU A 215 -6.18 -4.37 -13.24
CA LEU A 215 -5.39 -5.45 -12.63
C LEU A 215 -4.33 -6.01 -13.58
N ALA A 216 -4.67 -6.20 -14.86
CA ALA A 216 -3.71 -6.68 -15.85
C ALA A 216 -2.51 -5.73 -15.99
N ILE A 217 -2.76 -4.43 -16.10
CA ILE A 217 -1.72 -3.41 -16.24
C ILE A 217 -0.88 -3.34 -14.97
N LEU A 218 -1.53 -3.27 -13.80
CA LEU A 218 -0.83 -3.20 -12.51
C LEU A 218 0.02 -4.44 -12.26
N LEU A 219 -0.47 -5.63 -12.64
CA LEU A 219 0.29 -6.88 -12.53
C LEU A 219 1.46 -6.91 -13.52
N ALA A 220 1.29 -6.48 -14.76
CA ALA A 220 2.39 -6.39 -15.73
C ALA A 220 3.52 -5.47 -15.23
N ILE A 221 3.17 -4.31 -14.66
CA ILE A 221 4.12 -3.38 -14.03
C ILE A 221 4.81 -4.03 -12.82
N ALA A 222 4.04 -4.71 -11.95
CA ALA A 222 4.58 -5.38 -10.78
C ALA A 222 5.58 -6.50 -11.17
N VAL A 223 5.23 -7.34 -12.15
CA VAL A 223 6.08 -8.42 -12.66
C VAL A 223 7.38 -7.85 -13.26
N LYS A 224 7.29 -6.80 -14.07
CA LYS A 224 8.47 -6.17 -14.66
C LYS A 224 9.35 -5.50 -13.60
N THR A 225 8.75 -4.89 -12.60
CA THR A 225 9.47 -4.29 -11.47
C THR A 225 10.19 -5.37 -10.65
N ASP A 226 9.52 -6.49 -10.37
CA ASP A 226 10.08 -7.66 -9.68
C ASP A 226 11.29 -8.23 -10.44
N ASP A 227 11.23 -8.31 -11.78
CA ASP A 227 12.36 -8.73 -12.61
C ASP A 227 13.57 -7.80 -12.54
N ILE A 228 13.34 -6.50 -12.45
CA ILE A 228 14.41 -5.50 -12.36
C ILE A 228 15.05 -5.54 -10.97
N LEU A 229 14.25 -5.69 -9.91
CA LEU A 229 14.71 -5.63 -8.53
C LEU A 229 15.32 -6.95 -8.05
N HIS A 230 14.85 -8.09 -8.56
CA HIS A 230 15.24 -9.44 -8.13
C HIS A 230 15.90 -10.21 -9.28
N GLN A 231 16.93 -9.63 -9.90
CA GLN A 231 17.66 -10.28 -11.01
C GLN A 231 18.36 -11.58 -10.58
N THR A 232 18.84 -11.63 -9.33
CA THR A 232 19.61 -12.75 -8.77
C THR A 232 18.85 -13.57 -7.73
N ASP A 233 17.72 -13.05 -7.24
CA ASP A 233 16.94 -13.66 -6.16
C ASP A 233 15.71 -14.41 -6.73
N ALA A 234 15.08 -15.24 -5.90
CA ALA A 234 13.84 -15.88 -6.26
C ALA A 234 12.75 -14.82 -6.51
N ARG A 235 12.21 -14.82 -7.73
CA ARG A 235 11.12 -13.93 -8.16
C ARG A 235 9.84 -14.25 -7.41
N SER A 236 8.99 -13.24 -7.23
CA SER A 236 7.70 -13.41 -6.57
C SER A 236 6.74 -14.17 -7.49
N ASN A 237 6.08 -15.21 -6.98
CA ASN A 237 5.05 -15.95 -7.72
C ASN A 237 3.89 -15.04 -8.16
N LEU A 238 3.36 -15.24 -9.37
CA LEU A 238 2.28 -14.42 -9.92
C LEU A 238 1.03 -14.36 -9.04
N GLN A 239 0.63 -15.48 -8.44
CA GLN A 239 -0.54 -15.57 -7.56
C GLN A 239 -0.37 -14.68 -6.33
N THR A 240 0.83 -14.64 -5.75
CA THR A 240 1.15 -13.78 -4.61
C THR A 240 1.09 -12.30 -4.99
N GLN A 241 1.63 -11.95 -6.16
CA GLN A 241 1.58 -10.57 -6.66
C GLN A 241 0.13 -10.11 -6.92
N LEU A 242 -0.65 -10.91 -7.66
CA LEU A 242 -2.06 -10.61 -7.96
C LEU A 242 -2.87 -10.47 -6.68
N ARG A 243 -2.69 -11.40 -5.72
CA ARG A 243 -3.36 -11.33 -4.43
C ARG A 243 -3.01 -10.05 -3.68
N GLY A 244 -1.74 -9.67 -3.65
CA GLY A 244 -1.29 -8.42 -3.04
C GLY A 244 -1.96 -7.19 -3.64
N LEU A 245 -2.09 -7.14 -4.97
CA LEU A 245 -2.80 -6.06 -5.69
C LEU A 245 -4.29 -6.04 -5.34
N LYS A 246 -4.97 -7.19 -5.40
CA LYS A 246 -6.40 -7.29 -5.04
C LYS A 246 -6.63 -6.81 -3.60
N VAL A 247 -5.77 -7.19 -2.66
CA VAL A 247 -5.89 -6.75 -1.27
C VAL A 247 -5.73 -5.23 -1.15
N GLN A 248 -4.74 -4.64 -1.84
CA GLN A 248 -4.55 -3.19 -1.83
C GLN A 248 -5.74 -2.43 -2.43
N ILE A 249 -6.34 -2.94 -3.51
CA ILE A 249 -7.48 -2.28 -4.17
C ILE A 249 -8.75 -2.43 -3.33
N TYR A 250 -9.11 -3.66 -2.97
CA TYR A 250 -10.41 -3.97 -2.40
C TYR A 250 -10.47 -3.81 -0.87
N HIS A 251 -9.32 -3.86 -0.18
CA HIS A 251 -9.27 -3.82 1.29
C HIS A 251 -8.46 -2.65 1.86
N SER A 252 -7.83 -1.79 1.05
CA SER A 252 -7.23 -0.57 1.57
C SER A 252 -8.30 0.34 2.19
N ASN A 253 -8.08 0.70 3.45
CA ASN A 253 -8.88 1.62 4.25
C ASN A 253 -8.16 2.96 4.48
N ALA A 254 -7.09 3.24 3.73
CA ALA A 254 -6.31 4.46 3.85
C ALA A 254 -7.12 5.70 3.47
N GLU A 255 -8.03 5.57 2.50
CA GLU A 255 -8.79 6.68 1.91
C GLU A 255 -10.22 6.26 1.62
N THR A 256 -11.14 7.23 1.55
CA THR A 256 -12.53 7.00 1.15
C THR A 256 -12.64 6.78 -0.36
N GLU A 257 -13.66 6.06 -0.80
CA GLU A 257 -13.88 5.83 -2.24
C GLU A 257 -14.12 7.13 -3.02
N SER A 258 -14.78 8.14 -2.41
CA SER A 258 -14.99 9.44 -3.04
C SER A 258 -13.67 10.14 -3.37
N VAL A 259 -12.73 10.19 -2.42
CA VAL A 259 -11.41 10.80 -2.60
C VAL A 259 -10.59 10.06 -3.66
N LYS A 260 -10.69 8.72 -3.69
CA LYS A 260 -10.05 7.90 -4.73
C LYS A 260 -10.59 8.21 -6.11
N ILE A 261 -11.91 8.32 -6.27
CA ILE A 261 -12.56 8.67 -7.54
C ILE A 261 -12.12 10.07 -8.00
N GLU A 262 -12.25 11.08 -7.15
CA GLU A 262 -11.85 12.47 -7.45
C GLU A 262 -10.38 12.55 -7.87
N SER A 263 -9.51 11.87 -7.13
CA SER A 263 -8.07 11.84 -7.43
C SER A 263 -7.78 11.14 -8.75
N CYS A 264 -8.42 10.00 -9.02
CA CYS A 264 -8.27 9.27 -10.27
C CYS A 264 -8.79 10.04 -11.48
N ILE A 265 -9.86 10.84 -11.33
CA ILE A 265 -10.30 11.80 -12.36
C ILE A 265 -9.22 12.86 -12.58
N SER A 266 -8.68 13.44 -11.50
CA SER A 266 -7.65 14.48 -11.60
C SER A 266 -6.36 14.00 -12.26
N TRP A 267 -6.04 12.71 -12.14
CA TRP A 267 -4.88 12.08 -12.78
C TRP A 267 -5.15 11.56 -14.19
N GLY A 268 -6.37 11.73 -14.71
CA GLY A 268 -6.77 11.26 -16.03
C GLY A 268 -6.94 9.74 -16.13
N LEU A 269 -7.19 9.04 -15.02
CA LEU A 269 -7.44 7.58 -15.03
C LEU A 269 -8.91 7.25 -15.26
N LEU A 270 -9.80 8.11 -14.77
CA LEU A 270 -11.25 7.95 -14.84
C LEU A 270 -11.88 9.14 -15.57
N VAL A 271 -13.03 8.88 -16.20
CA VAL A 271 -13.94 9.89 -16.73
C VAL A 271 -15.31 9.72 -16.10
N MET A 272 -16.02 10.84 -15.91
CA MET A 272 -17.43 10.82 -15.53
C MET A 272 -18.28 10.63 -16.77
N ALA A 273 -19.02 9.53 -16.83
CA ALA A 273 -20.01 9.28 -17.86
C ALA A 273 -21.24 10.17 -17.66
N ALA A 274 -22.04 10.34 -18.72
CA ALA A 274 -23.25 11.17 -18.70
C ALA A 274 -24.32 10.67 -17.73
N ASP A 275 -24.31 9.38 -17.37
CA ASP A 275 -25.20 8.78 -16.37
C ASP A 275 -24.70 8.94 -14.92
N GLY A 276 -23.62 9.71 -14.71
CA GLY A 276 -23.02 9.95 -13.41
C GLY A 276 -22.12 8.82 -12.89
N LYS A 277 -21.93 7.74 -13.67
CA LYS A 277 -20.96 6.69 -13.33
C LYS A 277 -19.55 7.10 -13.74
N HIS A 278 -18.54 6.47 -13.15
CA HIS A 278 -17.15 6.65 -13.54
C HIS A 278 -16.65 5.39 -14.26
N THR A 279 -15.87 5.59 -15.32
CA THR A 279 -15.24 4.50 -16.08
C THR A 279 -13.77 4.82 -16.31
N TYR A 280 -12.94 3.79 -16.47
CA TYR A 280 -11.54 3.96 -16.86
C TYR A 280 -11.44 4.48 -18.29
N ILE A 281 -10.43 5.33 -18.55
CA ILE A 281 -10.18 5.85 -19.90
C ILE A 281 -9.86 4.72 -20.89
N ASN A 282 -10.15 4.95 -22.18
CA ASN A 282 -9.91 3.95 -23.23
C ASN A 282 -8.47 3.45 -23.26
N ALA A 283 -7.47 4.32 -23.05
CA ALA A 283 -6.08 3.91 -23.03
C ALA A 283 -5.78 2.80 -21.99
N ILE A 284 -6.47 2.82 -20.83
CA ILE A 284 -6.39 1.78 -19.82
C ILE A 284 -7.08 0.50 -20.29
N VAL A 285 -8.28 0.62 -20.86
CA VAL A 285 -9.04 -0.53 -21.37
C VAL A 285 -8.27 -1.24 -22.49
N ASP A 286 -7.78 -0.48 -23.46
CA ASP A 286 -7.08 -0.96 -24.65
C ASP A 286 -5.72 -1.58 -24.31
N SER A 287 -5.07 -1.13 -23.22
CA SER A 287 -3.79 -1.69 -22.75
C SER A 287 -3.91 -3.06 -22.09
N ARG A 288 -5.12 -3.53 -21.76
CA ARG A 288 -5.34 -4.78 -21.02
C ARG A 288 -4.75 -5.98 -21.73
N GLN A 289 -4.99 -6.11 -23.04
CA GLN A 289 -4.52 -7.25 -23.82
C GLN A 289 -2.99 -7.26 -23.89
N ARG A 290 -2.37 -6.10 -24.16
CA ARG A 290 -0.92 -5.97 -24.16
C ARG A 290 -0.31 -6.30 -22.80
N ALA A 291 -0.95 -5.89 -21.71
CA ALA A 291 -0.50 -6.23 -20.36
C ALA A 291 -0.48 -7.76 -20.11
N LYS A 292 -1.50 -8.48 -20.59
CA LYS A 292 -1.55 -9.95 -20.52
C LYS A 292 -0.41 -10.61 -21.29
N GLU A 293 -0.11 -10.10 -22.48
CA GLU A 293 1.01 -10.59 -23.31
C GLU A 293 2.35 -10.39 -22.60
N ILE A 294 2.58 -9.22 -22.00
CA ILE A 294 3.79 -8.94 -21.22
C ILE A 294 3.93 -9.94 -20.06
N ILE A 295 2.85 -10.22 -19.32
CA ILE A 295 2.89 -11.19 -18.22
C ILE A 295 3.27 -12.58 -18.75
N LYS A 296 2.67 -13.00 -19.87
CA LYS A 296 2.97 -14.27 -20.53
C LYS A 296 4.43 -14.35 -21.02
N GLU A 297 4.95 -13.27 -21.60
CA GLU A 297 6.35 -13.15 -22.06
C GLU A 297 7.35 -13.21 -20.90
N LEU A 298 7.07 -12.54 -19.78
CA LEU A 298 7.97 -12.44 -18.63
C LEU A 298 7.89 -13.64 -17.68
N ARG A 299 6.78 -14.40 -17.69
CA ARG A 299 6.52 -15.54 -16.80
C ARG A 299 5.95 -16.77 -17.53
N PRO A 300 6.56 -17.24 -18.64
CA PRO A 300 5.98 -18.30 -19.46
C PRO A 300 5.88 -19.65 -18.74
N THR A 301 6.69 -19.87 -17.70
CA THR A 301 6.76 -21.12 -16.94
C THR A 301 6.07 -21.06 -15.57
N ASP A 302 5.39 -19.96 -15.21
CA ASP A 302 4.67 -19.89 -13.94
C ASP A 302 3.44 -20.82 -13.99
N PRO A 303 3.28 -21.77 -13.05
CA PRO A 303 2.20 -22.76 -13.09
C PRO A 303 0.81 -22.12 -12.94
N ALA A 304 0.71 -20.92 -12.36
CA ALA A 304 -0.56 -20.21 -12.19
C ALA A 304 -0.93 -19.33 -13.38
N LEU A 305 -0.08 -19.21 -14.41
CA LEU A 305 -0.21 -18.23 -15.48
C LEU A 305 -1.60 -18.22 -16.14
N ASN A 306 -2.04 -19.37 -16.68
CA ASN A 306 -3.31 -19.44 -17.43
C ASN A 306 -4.52 -19.09 -16.55
N ASN A 307 -4.53 -19.55 -15.30
CA ASN A 307 -5.58 -19.24 -14.33
C ASN A 307 -5.59 -17.76 -13.92
N ILE A 308 -4.42 -17.11 -13.91
CA ILE A 308 -4.30 -15.68 -13.60
C ILE A 308 -4.75 -14.83 -14.78
N LEU A 309 -4.35 -15.19 -16.01
CA LEU A 309 -4.75 -14.46 -17.22
C LEU A 309 -6.26 -14.48 -17.48
N SER A 310 -6.97 -15.52 -17.02
CA SER A 310 -8.44 -15.59 -17.08
C SER A 310 -9.15 -14.74 -16.02
N GLN A 311 -8.47 -14.35 -14.94
CA GLN A 311 -9.03 -13.53 -13.86
C GLN A 311 -8.86 -12.02 -14.05
N ILE A 312 -7.93 -11.61 -14.91
CA ILE A 312 -7.54 -10.20 -15.12
C ILE A 312 -7.87 -9.71 -16.51
#